data_AF-A0A2N9FFU2-F1
#
_entry.id   AF-A0A2N9FFU2-F1
#
_cell.length_a   1.000
_cell.length_b   1.000
_cell.length_c   1.000
_cell.angle_alpha   90.00
_cell.angle_beta   90.00
_cell.angle_gamma   90.00
#
_symmetry.space_group_name_H-M   'P 1'
#
loop_
_entity.id
_entity.type
_entity.pdbx_description
1 polymer ?
#
loop_
_entity_poly.entity_id
_entity_poly.type
_entity_poly.pdbx_seq_one_letter_code
_entity_poly.pdbx_strand_id
1 'polypeptide(L)'
;MDSVEPSAVTPSKSKLARTFAKVLHLRAATGVAPVDGNHKVKHQEKVKERQSFEKDEKLENKMALEAVLAKLFASVSSVKAAYAQFQDAQSPYDTDGIQAADRLVVSELKSLSELKHSYLKKQFDPSPETAIVKAEIQELKGVLKTYEIMGKKLDSQVRLKDSEIIFLKEKLEEGNKQNKLIEKRLNQSGQLSMLDNLHISGLNPSHFMTVLRHTVKSIRIFVRVLLEEMKSANWDIDAVAKAIEPCVVYWKDDHKCLAFESYVNKHMFDYFGFPNFSKQDGEPSADKKQEHRLYFRQFMELKSVKPMEFLNRNPNSKFAKFCRIKYLRLITPKMESLLFGNLSHRNLLNGGGEFPSTSFFVTFSEMAKRIWLLHCLGFSFERKVSIFQVEKGCRFSEVYMDCLAEEEFLDNNRIMESNPQVAFTVVPGFKIDKTIIQCQVYISPVVGNHLDPHILN
;
A
#
# COMPACT_ATOMS: atom_id res chain seq x y z
N MET A 1 2.09 -30.63 -26.11
CA MET A 1 0.89 -31.23 -25.51
C MET A 1 0.38 -30.29 -24.44
N ASP A 2 -0.93 -30.19 -24.39
CA ASP A 2 -1.76 -29.18 -23.74
C ASP A 2 -1.54 -28.95 -22.23
N SER A 3 -1.63 -27.67 -21.86
CA SER A 3 -2.56 -27.08 -20.90
C SER A 3 -3.01 -27.88 -19.66
N VAL A 4 -2.71 -27.34 -18.47
CA VAL A 4 -3.64 -27.30 -17.33
C VAL A 4 -3.41 -26.01 -16.53
N GLU A 5 -4.46 -25.21 -16.38
CA GLU A 5 -4.58 -24.06 -15.49
C GLU A 5 -5.35 -24.47 -14.19
N PRO A 6 -5.63 -23.59 -13.20
CA PRO A 6 -5.13 -23.65 -11.83
C PRO A 6 -6.18 -24.10 -10.78
N SER A 7 -5.75 -24.40 -9.54
CA SER A 7 -6.65 -24.54 -8.38
C SER A 7 -6.23 -23.63 -7.24
N ALA A 8 -7.22 -22.84 -6.80
CA ALA A 8 -7.18 -21.81 -5.79
C ALA A 8 -6.79 -22.30 -4.37
N VAL A 9 -6.12 -21.43 -3.60
CA VAL A 9 -5.96 -21.60 -2.15
C VAL A 9 -6.31 -20.28 -1.45
N THR A 10 -7.41 -20.31 -0.69
CA THR A 10 -7.84 -19.29 0.27
C THR A 10 -6.93 -19.27 1.52
N PRO A 11 -6.75 -18.11 2.20
CA PRO A 11 -5.88 -18.01 3.38
C PRO A 11 -6.62 -18.41 4.67
N SER A 12 -6.22 -19.53 5.30
CA SER A 12 -6.72 -19.92 6.63
C SER A 12 -5.93 -19.23 7.76
N LYS A 13 -6.39 -18.04 8.18
CA LYS A 13 -5.91 -17.36 9.40
C LYS A 13 -6.74 -17.80 10.61
N SER A 14 -6.44 -18.92 11.24
CA SER A 14 -7.07 -19.24 12.55
C SER A 14 -6.33 -20.22 13.48
N LYS A 15 -5.21 -20.83 13.09
CA LYS A 15 -4.51 -21.81 13.97
C LYS A 15 -3.42 -21.23 14.87
N LEU A 16 -2.91 -20.02 14.61
CA LEU A 16 -1.81 -19.44 15.39
C LEU A 16 -2.27 -18.78 16.69
N ALA A 17 -3.49 -18.23 16.75
CA ALA A 17 -3.98 -17.53 17.93
C ALA A 17 -4.33 -18.46 19.12
N ARG A 18 -4.64 -19.74 18.85
CA ARG A 18 -5.06 -20.68 19.91
C ARG A 18 -3.88 -21.36 20.63
N THR A 19 -2.67 -21.26 20.08
CA THR A 19 -1.45 -21.89 20.65
C THR A 19 -0.77 -21.00 21.69
N PHE A 20 -0.86 -19.67 21.55
CA PHE A 20 -0.22 -18.73 22.49
C PHE A 20 -0.91 -18.67 23.87
N ALA A 21 -2.21 -18.95 23.95
CA ALA A 21 -2.94 -18.94 25.23
C ALA A 21 -2.60 -20.12 26.15
N LYS A 22 -2.06 -21.24 25.62
CA LYS A 22 -1.66 -22.41 26.44
C LYS A 22 -0.26 -22.29 27.04
N VAL A 23 0.59 -21.43 26.49
CA VAL A 23 1.99 -21.29 26.94
C VAL A 23 2.13 -20.35 28.14
N LEU A 24 1.14 -19.48 28.39
CA LEU A 24 1.18 -18.53 29.52
C LEU A 24 0.65 -19.08 30.85
N HIS A 25 -0.05 -20.22 30.86
CA HIS A 25 -0.54 -20.83 32.10
C HIS A 25 0.39 -21.88 32.73
N LEU A 26 1.45 -22.30 32.03
CA LEU A 26 2.40 -23.30 32.54
C LEU A 26 3.61 -22.71 33.28
N ARG A 27 3.76 -21.37 33.28
CA ARG A 27 4.91 -20.70 33.93
C ARG A 27 4.63 -20.18 35.34
N ALA A 28 3.43 -20.39 35.88
CA ALA A 28 3.03 -19.96 37.22
C ALA A 28 3.12 -21.06 38.29
N ALA A 29 3.57 -22.27 37.97
CA ALA A 29 3.47 -23.45 38.84
C ALA A 29 4.80 -23.96 39.45
N THR A 30 5.93 -23.26 39.28
CA THR A 30 7.20 -23.64 39.93
C THR A 30 7.74 -22.47 40.74
N GLY A 31 7.10 -22.20 41.87
CA GLY A 31 7.63 -21.35 42.93
C GLY A 31 8.58 -22.15 43.82
N VAL A 32 9.75 -21.57 44.11
CA VAL A 32 10.66 -22.02 45.17
C VAL A 32 10.54 -21.01 46.32
N ALA A 33 10.35 -21.49 47.54
CA ALA A 33 10.47 -20.72 48.78
C ALA A 33 10.92 -21.64 49.95
N PRO A 34 11.52 -21.08 51.03
CA PRO A 34 12.66 -21.68 51.72
C PRO A 34 12.37 -22.39 53.06
N VAL A 35 13.43 -23.04 53.55
CA VAL A 35 13.62 -23.82 54.79
C VAL A 35 13.44 -22.98 56.07
N ASP A 36 12.74 -23.51 57.10
CA ASP A 36 13.24 -23.69 58.47
C ASP A 36 12.27 -24.49 59.37
N GLY A 37 12.78 -25.21 60.38
CA GLY A 37 11.97 -25.82 61.44
C GLY A 37 12.50 -27.12 62.07
N ASN A 38 13.45 -26.99 63.00
CA ASN A 38 13.90 -28.00 63.97
C ASN A 38 12.73 -28.61 64.78
N HIS A 39 12.77 -29.90 65.17
CA HIS A 39 12.28 -30.45 66.47
C HIS A 39 12.88 -31.84 66.80
N LYS A 40 13.00 -32.10 68.11
CA LYS A 40 13.86 -33.05 68.84
C LYS A 40 13.36 -34.51 68.95
N VAL A 41 14.33 -35.44 68.91
CA VAL A 41 14.59 -36.61 69.80
C VAL A 41 13.59 -37.79 69.84
N LYS A 42 14.08 -38.99 69.47
CA LYS A 42 14.27 -40.14 70.39
C LYS A 42 15.13 -41.25 69.76
N HIS A 43 16.26 -41.53 70.40
CA HIS A 43 17.05 -42.73 70.18
C HIS A 43 16.31 -43.95 70.73
N GLN A 44 16.18 -45.00 69.93
CA GLN A 44 16.19 -46.37 70.42
C GLN A 44 17.15 -47.19 69.55
N GLU A 45 18.20 -47.65 70.21
CA GLU A 45 19.28 -48.44 69.67
C GLU A 45 18.90 -49.93 69.65
N LYS A 46 19.50 -50.64 68.69
CA LYS A 46 19.60 -52.11 68.54
C LYS A 46 18.46 -52.85 67.83
N VAL A 47 18.48 -52.77 66.49
CA VAL A 47 18.75 -53.92 65.59
C VAL A 47 19.58 -53.39 64.39
N LYS A 48 20.80 -52.89 64.65
CA LYS A 48 21.75 -52.44 63.63
C LYS A 48 22.54 -53.65 63.16
N GLU A 49 22.17 -54.20 62.00
CA GLU A 49 23.09 -54.89 61.07
C GLU A 49 22.36 -55.52 59.86
N ARG A 50 21.02 -55.63 59.84
CA ARG A 50 20.30 -56.17 58.65
C ARG A 50 19.51 -55.12 57.86
N GLN A 51 19.00 -54.07 58.48
CA GLN A 51 18.23 -53.02 57.80
C GLN A 51 19.08 -51.91 57.14
N SER A 52 20.37 -51.79 57.48
CA SER A 52 21.31 -50.89 56.79
C SER A 52 21.71 -51.45 55.43
N PHE A 53 22.02 -52.75 55.35
CA PHE A 53 22.42 -53.41 54.10
C PHE A 53 21.32 -53.40 53.04
N GLU A 54 20.05 -53.64 53.38
CA GLU A 54 18.95 -53.56 52.40
C GLU A 54 18.68 -52.12 51.90
N LYS A 55 19.00 -51.10 52.70
CA LYS A 55 18.89 -49.69 52.29
C LYS A 55 20.07 -49.28 51.42
N ASP A 56 21.28 -49.72 51.75
CA ASP A 56 22.49 -49.46 50.98
C ASP A 56 22.45 -50.19 49.62
N GLU A 57 21.99 -51.43 49.57
CA GLU A 57 21.84 -52.21 48.33
C GLU A 57 20.75 -51.63 47.40
N LYS A 58 19.68 -51.06 47.96
CA LYS A 58 18.68 -50.30 47.19
C LYS A 58 19.23 -48.97 46.68
N LEU A 59 20.08 -48.30 47.47
CA LEU A 59 20.71 -47.03 47.09
C LEU A 59 21.75 -47.24 45.98
N GLU A 60 22.59 -48.27 46.09
CA GLU A 60 23.55 -48.66 45.07
C GLU A 60 22.88 -49.06 43.76
N ASN A 61 21.81 -49.86 43.80
CA ASN A 61 21.02 -50.19 42.62
C ASN A 61 20.37 -48.97 41.97
N LYS A 62 19.93 -47.99 42.77
CA LYS A 62 19.38 -46.73 42.26
C LYS A 62 20.45 -45.90 41.56
N MET A 63 21.63 -45.75 42.15
CA MET A 63 22.74 -45.00 41.56
C MET A 63 23.28 -45.67 40.29
N ALA A 64 23.33 -47.01 40.27
CA ALA A 64 23.67 -47.77 39.09
C ALA A 64 22.66 -47.55 37.94
N LEU A 65 21.37 -47.48 38.25
CA LEU A 65 20.32 -47.18 37.27
C LEU A 65 20.42 -45.73 36.75
N GLU A 66 20.71 -44.77 37.63
CA GLU A 66 20.96 -43.37 37.25
C GLU A 66 22.17 -43.25 36.30
N ALA A 67 23.24 -44.01 36.53
CA ALA A 67 24.38 -44.07 35.61
C ALA A 67 24.01 -44.63 34.23
N VAL A 68 23.20 -45.70 34.18
CA VAL A 68 22.70 -46.25 32.91
C VAL A 68 21.82 -45.22 32.18
N LEU A 69 20.95 -44.51 32.89
CA LEU A 69 20.08 -43.50 32.33
C LEU A 69 20.88 -42.29 31.79
N ALA A 70 21.88 -41.83 32.53
CA ALA A 70 22.76 -40.75 32.10
C ALA A 70 23.50 -41.12 30.80
N LYS A 71 24.05 -42.34 30.72
CA LYS A 71 24.70 -42.86 29.49
C LYS A 71 23.73 -42.94 28.30
N LEU A 72 22.47 -43.30 28.54
CA LEU A 72 21.44 -43.32 27.50
C LEU A 72 21.20 -41.91 26.93
N PHE A 73 21.01 -40.90 27.79
CA PHE A 73 20.84 -39.52 27.35
C PHE A 73 22.07 -38.99 26.61
N ALA A 74 23.27 -39.31 27.11
CA ALA A 74 24.53 -38.98 26.46
C ALA A 74 24.61 -39.52 25.02
N SER A 75 24.33 -40.81 24.82
CA SER A 75 24.35 -41.42 23.49
C SER A 75 23.25 -40.87 22.57
N VAL A 76 22.04 -40.64 23.07
CA VAL A 76 20.97 -40.01 22.28
C VAL A 76 21.36 -38.59 21.84
N SER A 77 21.99 -37.82 22.73
CA SER A 77 22.51 -36.48 22.43
C SER A 77 23.64 -36.52 21.40
N SER A 78 24.58 -37.47 21.53
CA SER A 78 25.62 -37.72 20.53
C SER A 78 25.04 -38.06 19.16
N VAL A 79 24.05 -38.95 19.07
CA VAL A 79 23.38 -39.31 17.81
C VAL A 79 22.72 -38.08 17.19
N LYS A 80 22.02 -37.27 17.99
CA LYS A 80 21.40 -36.02 17.52
C LYS A 80 22.43 -35.05 16.98
N ALA A 81 23.57 -34.90 17.66
CA ALA A 81 24.66 -34.04 17.22
C ALA A 81 25.30 -34.55 15.93
N ALA A 82 25.52 -35.86 15.79
CA ALA A 82 26.06 -36.48 14.58
C ALA A 82 25.07 -36.33 13.40
N TYR A 83 23.77 -36.48 13.64
CA TYR A 83 22.76 -36.25 12.61
C TYR A 83 22.69 -34.78 12.18
N ALA A 84 22.85 -33.82 13.11
CA ALA A 84 22.97 -32.41 12.76
C ALA A 84 24.20 -32.13 11.90
N GLN A 85 25.35 -32.76 12.19
CA GLN A 85 26.56 -32.66 11.37
C GLN A 85 26.34 -33.23 9.97
N PHE A 86 25.65 -34.36 9.88
CA PHE A 86 25.28 -34.97 8.60
C PHE A 86 24.44 -34.00 7.75
N GLN A 87 23.44 -33.34 8.35
CA GLN A 87 22.61 -32.35 7.66
C GLN A 87 23.41 -31.11 7.22
N ASP A 88 24.36 -30.65 8.04
CA ASP A 88 25.23 -29.51 7.72
C ASP A 88 26.13 -29.82 6.51
N ALA A 89 26.71 -31.03 6.47
CA ALA A 89 27.57 -31.49 5.39
C ALA A 89 26.82 -31.80 4.08
N GLN A 90 25.49 -31.75 4.04
CA GLN A 90 24.74 -31.91 2.79
C GLN A 90 24.70 -30.64 1.93
N SER A 91 24.93 -29.47 2.52
CA SER A 91 24.80 -28.20 1.81
C SER A 91 25.70 -27.11 2.42
N PRO A 92 26.87 -26.83 1.81
CA PRO A 92 27.37 -27.41 0.57
C PRO A 92 27.74 -28.89 0.74
N TYR A 93 27.65 -29.67 -0.35
CA TYR A 93 27.86 -31.11 -0.32
C TYR A 93 29.32 -31.46 0.02
N ASP A 94 29.54 -32.03 1.20
CA ASP A 94 30.82 -32.47 1.75
C ASP A 94 30.78 -33.97 2.03
N THR A 95 31.42 -34.74 1.15
CA THR A 95 31.46 -36.20 1.23
C THR A 95 32.15 -36.71 2.49
N ASP A 96 33.21 -36.03 2.93
CA ASP A 96 34.02 -36.47 4.06
C ASP A 96 33.29 -36.18 5.37
N GLY A 97 32.65 -35.02 5.47
CA GLY A 97 31.77 -34.65 6.58
C GLY A 97 30.57 -35.60 6.72
N ILE A 98 29.93 -35.95 5.60
CA ILE A 98 28.83 -36.94 5.56
C ILE A 98 29.30 -38.31 6.08
N GLN A 99 30.44 -38.82 5.59
CA GLN A 99 30.98 -40.11 6.02
C GLN A 99 31.42 -40.10 7.50
N ALA A 100 32.03 -39.01 7.96
CA ALA A 100 32.44 -38.87 9.35
C ALA A 100 31.22 -38.87 10.30
N ALA A 101 30.18 -38.12 9.96
CA ALA A 101 28.94 -38.07 10.71
C ALA A 101 28.21 -39.43 10.72
N ASP A 102 28.17 -40.15 9.60
CA ASP A 102 27.61 -41.50 9.51
C ASP A 102 28.33 -42.49 10.43
N ARG A 103 29.68 -42.51 10.39
CA ARG A 103 30.49 -43.34 11.29
C ARG A 103 30.21 -43.03 12.77
N LEU A 104 30.01 -41.77 13.12
CA LEU A 104 29.66 -41.37 14.48
C LEU A 104 28.29 -41.93 14.89
N VAL A 105 27.26 -41.81 14.04
CA VAL A 105 25.94 -42.41 14.29
C VAL A 105 26.05 -43.92 14.51
N VAL A 106 26.76 -44.63 13.62
CA VAL A 106 26.96 -46.08 13.73
C VAL A 106 27.67 -46.45 15.03
N SER A 107 28.68 -45.69 15.44
CA SER A 107 29.42 -45.93 16.69
C SER A 107 28.53 -45.76 17.94
N GLU A 108 27.69 -44.73 17.98
CA GLU A 108 26.78 -44.50 19.11
C GLU A 108 25.64 -45.52 19.17
N LEU A 109 25.15 -46.00 18.02
CA LEU A 109 24.18 -47.10 17.98
C LEU A 109 24.78 -48.41 18.51
N LYS A 110 26.07 -48.66 18.26
CA LYS A 110 26.79 -49.79 18.85
C LYS A 110 26.91 -49.63 20.36
N SER A 111 27.31 -48.45 20.84
CA SER A 111 27.37 -48.13 22.28
C SER A 111 26.02 -48.31 22.98
N LEU A 112 24.91 -47.90 22.34
CA LEU A 112 23.56 -48.13 22.85
C LEU A 112 23.20 -49.62 22.93
N SER A 113 23.63 -50.40 21.94
CA SER A 113 23.43 -51.86 21.95
C SER A 113 24.20 -52.52 23.11
N GLU A 114 25.44 -52.10 23.34
CA GLU A 114 26.25 -52.57 24.47
C GLU A 114 25.62 -52.17 25.81
N LEU A 115 25.18 -50.91 25.95
CA LEU A 115 24.50 -50.41 27.15
C LEU A 115 23.22 -51.23 27.46
N LYS A 116 22.44 -51.56 26.44
CA LYS A 116 21.27 -52.44 26.56
C LYS A 116 21.66 -53.83 27.07
N HIS A 117 22.73 -54.42 26.53
CA HIS A 117 23.21 -55.73 26.98
C HIS A 117 23.71 -55.70 28.42
N SER A 118 24.45 -54.67 28.82
CA SER A 118 24.93 -54.50 30.20
C SER A 118 23.78 -54.37 31.19
N TYR A 119 22.73 -53.60 30.84
CA TYR A 119 21.52 -53.49 31.64
C TYR A 119 20.81 -54.85 31.83
N LEU A 120 20.61 -55.60 30.74
CA LEU A 120 19.95 -56.92 30.81
C LEU A 120 20.75 -57.95 31.63
N LYS A 121 22.08 -57.88 31.57
CA LYS A 121 22.98 -58.75 32.35
C LYS A 121 23.21 -58.25 33.79
N LYS A 122 22.61 -57.12 34.19
CA LYS A 122 22.85 -56.43 35.47
C LYS A 122 24.33 -56.15 35.73
N GLN A 123 25.08 -55.83 34.67
CA GLN A 123 26.49 -55.45 34.74
C GLN A 123 26.56 -53.93 34.82
N PHE A 124 26.78 -53.41 36.03
CA PHE A 124 26.82 -51.98 36.31
C PHE A 124 28.26 -51.46 36.44
N ASP A 125 28.43 -50.15 36.27
CA ASP A 125 29.72 -49.51 36.41
C ASP A 125 30.26 -49.66 37.85
N PRO A 126 31.56 -49.96 38.02
CA PRO A 126 32.18 -50.08 39.33
C PRO A 126 32.23 -48.73 40.10
N SER A 127 32.03 -47.60 39.42
CA SER A 127 31.88 -46.26 40.02
C SER A 127 30.74 -45.50 39.32
N PRO A 128 29.49 -45.66 39.77
CA PRO A 128 28.32 -45.03 39.16
C PRO A 128 28.39 -43.50 39.15
N GLU A 129 28.89 -42.87 40.21
CA GLU A 129 29.01 -41.41 40.34
C GLU A 129 29.90 -40.80 39.26
N THR A 130 31.08 -41.41 39.02
CA THR A 130 32.00 -40.98 37.97
C THR A 130 31.39 -41.18 36.58
N ALA A 131 30.63 -42.26 36.39
CA ALA A 131 29.97 -42.57 35.13
C ALA A 131 28.84 -41.56 34.80
N ILE A 132 28.05 -41.16 35.81
CA ILE A 132 27.00 -40.13 35.67
C ILE A 132 27.61 -38.82 35.19
N VAL A 133 28.61 -38.29 35.90
CA VAL A 133 29.21 -36.99 35.56
C VAL A 133 29.83 -37.00 34.16
N LYS A 134 30.50 -38.09 33.78
CA LYS A 134 31.06 -38.25 32.42
C LYS A 134 29.96 -38.25 31.35
N ALA A 135 28.87 -38.96 31.60
CA ALA A 135 27.75 -39.04 30.67
C ALA A 135 27.03 -37.68 30.54
N GLU A 136 26.80 -36.97 31.64
CA GLU A 136 26.23 -35.61 31.61
C GLU A 136 27.11 -34.63 30.82
N ILE A 137 28.43 -34.68 31.01
CA ILE A 137 29.37 -33.85 30.22
C ILE A 137 29.27 -34.19 28.73
N GLN A 138 29.15 -35.47 28.38
CA GLN A 138 28.99 -35.91 27.00
C GLN A 138 27.65 -35.45 26.41
N GLU A 139 26.56 -35.55 27.18
CA GLU A 139 25.24 -35.06 26.77
C GLU A 139 25.29 -33.56 26.47
N LEU A 140 25.86 -32.76 27.37
CA LEU A 140 26.01 -31.31 27.21
C LEU A 140 26.86 -30.97 25.98
N LYS A 141 27.92 -31.73 25.68
CA LYS A 141 28.71 -31.56 24.45
C LYS A 141 27.87 -31.81 23.19
N GLY A 142 27.04 -32.85 23.16
CA GLY A 142 26.14 -33.12 22.03
C GLY A 142 25.10 -32.00 21.84
N VAL A 143 24.54 -31.50 22.93
CA VAL A 143 23.60 -30.37 22.90
C VAL A 143 24.27 -29.10 22.37
N LEU A 144 25.45 -28.75 22.90
CA LEU A 144 26.24 -27.59 22.44
C LEU A 144 26.58 -27.70 20.95
N LYS A 145 26.97 -28.89 20.49
CA LYS A 145 27.29 -29.11 19.08
C LYS A 145 26.09 -28.89 18.16
N THR A 146 24.91 -29.33 18.60
CA THR A 146 23.66 -29.11 17.85
C THR A 146 23.32 -27.62 17.76
N TYR A 147 23.46 -26.86 18.86
CA TYR A 147 23.25 -25.42 18.84
C TYR A 147 24.29 -24.66 18.00
N GLU A 148 25.55 -25.10 18.00
CA GLU A 148 26.59 -24.53 17.14
C GLU A 148 26.21 -24.62 15.66
N ILE A 149 25.77 -25.80 15.21
CA ILE A 149 25.37 -26.04 13.82
C ILE A 149 24.12 -25.23 13.46
N MET A 150 23.12 -25.23 14.35
CA MET A 150 21.91 -24.42 14.16
C MET A 150 22.23 -22.91 14.07
N GLY A 151 23.16 -22.44 14.90
CA GLY A 151 23.65 -21.06 14.86
C GLY A 151 24.28 -20.70 13.51
N LYS A 152 25.18 -21.55 13.00
CA LYS A 152 25.81 -21.36 11.67
C LYS A 152 24.76 -21.33 10.55
N LYS A 153 23.75 -22.21 10.62
CA LYS A 153 22.66 -22.26 9.63
C LYS A 153 21.77 -21.01 9.66
N LEU A 154 21.46 -20.48 10.85
CA LEU A 154 20.69 -19.24 10.96
C LEU A 154 21.50 -18.04 10.47
N ASP A 155 22.79 -17.97 10.79
CA ASP A 155 23.69 -16.91 10.33
C ASP A 155 23.78 -16.88 8.79
N SER A 156 23.89 -18.03 8.13
CA SER A 156 23.90 -18.09 6.66
C SER A 156 22.57 -17.67 6.04
N GLN A 157 21.42 -18.01 6.64
CA GLN A 157 20.10 -17.54 6.19
C GLN A 157 19.94 -16.03 6.32
N VAL A 158 20.44 -15.44 7.42
CA VAL A 158 20.42 -13.98 7.61
C VAL A 158 21.22 -13.29 6.51
N ARG A 159 22.45 -13.75 6.24
CA ARG A 159 23.28 -13.18 5.16
C ARG A 159 22.61 -13.28 3.79
N LEU A 160 21.94 -14.40 3.50
CA LEU A 160 21.20 -14.58 2.25
C LEU A 160 20.04 -13.58 2.14
N LYS A 161 19.28 -13.39 3.22
CA LYS A 161 18.18 -12.41 3.26
C LYS A 161 18.68 -10.97 3.17
N ASP A 162 19.80 -10.63 3.80
CA ASP A 162 20.42 -9.32 3.67
C ASP A 162 20.84 -9.04 2.21
N SER A 163 21.40 -10.04 1.52
CA SER A 163 21.73 -9.94 0.09
C SER A 163 20.48 -9.70 -0.77
N GLU A 164 19.39 -10.41 -0.48
CA GLU A 164 18.10 -10.23 -1.16
C GLU A 164 17.50 -8.83 -0.92
N ILE A 165 17.60 -8.30 0.30
CA ILE A 165 17.17 -6.93 0.62
C ILE A 165 17.96 -5.90 -0.17
N ILE A 166 19.29 -6.06 -0.26
CA ILE A 166 20.14 -5.14 -1.04
C ILE A 166 19.74 -5.17 -2.52
N PHE A 167 19.58 -6.37 -3.10
CA PHE A 167 19.14 -6.55 -4.49
C PHE A 167 17.78 -5.89 -4.76
N LEU A 168 16.80 -6.09 -3.88
CA LEU A 168 15.47 -5.50 -4.03
C LEU A 168 15.49 -3.97 -3.89
N LYS A 169 16.32 -3.43 -2.99
CA LYS A 169 16.52 -1.97 -2.87
C LYS A 169 17.10 -1.37 -4.14
N GLU A 170 18.08 -2.03 -4.75
CA GLU A 170 18.67 -1.59 -6.02
C GLU A 170 17.64 -1.62 -7.16
N LYS A 171 16.83 -2.68 -7.25
CA LYS A 171 15.72 -2.76 -8.22
C LYS A 171 14.69 -1.67 -8.02
N LEU A 172 14.35 -1.34 -6.77
CA LEU A 172 13.44 -0.25 -6.44
C LEU A 172 14.03 1.11 -6.85
N GLU A 173 15.31 1.34 -6.60
CA GLU A 173 16.00 2.56 -6.99
C GLU A 173 16.03 2.74 -8.51
N GLU A 174 16.33 1.68 -9.26
CA GLU A 174 16.30 1.69 -10.72
C GLU A 174 14.89 1.99 -11.25
N GLY A 175 13.86 1.32 -10.72
CA GLY A 175 12.47 1.61 -11.06
C GLY A 175 12.08 3.06 -10.78
N ASN A 176 12.53 3.63 -9.66
CA ASN A 176 12.31 5.03 -9.32
C ASN A 176 13.05 6.00 -10.27
N LYS A 177 14.27 5.66 -10.72
CA LYS A 177 15.00 6.45 -11.72
C LYS A 177 14.26 6.47 -13.05
N GLN A 178 13.78 5.31 -13.52
CA GLN A 178 12.98 5.19 -14.74
C GLN A 178 11.68 6.01 -14.62
N ASN A 179 10.96 5.91 -13.51
CA ASN A 179 9.75 6.70 -13.26
C ASN A 179 10.04 8.21 -13.30
N LYS A 180 11.12 8.68 -12.66
CA LYS A 180 11.53 10.10 -12.71
C LYS A 180 11.85 10.55 -14.14
N LEU A 181 12.46 9.70 -14.96
CA LEU A 181 12.76 10.01 -16.37
C LEU A 181 11.49 10.09 -17.21
N ILE A 182 10.56 9.14 -17.03
CA ILE A 182 9.25 9.15 -17.70
C ILE A 182 8.45 10.38 -17.28
N GLU A 183 8.45 10.70 -15.98
CA GLU A 183 7.79 11.89 -15.45
C GLU A 183 8.39 13.18 -16.03
N LYS A 184 9.73 13.30 -16.10
CA LYS A 184 10.38 14.43 -16.77
C LYS A 184 9.99 14.54 -18.23
N ARG A 185 9.95 13.43 -18.99
CA ARG A 185 9.50 13.42 -20.40
C ARG A 185 8.03 13.82 -20.53
N LEU A 186 7.16 13.33 -19.64
CA LEU A 186 5.74 13.68 -19.61
C LEU A 186 5.49 15.13 -19.19
N ASN A 187 6.36 15.70 -18.35
CA ASN A 187 6.26 17.08 -17.89
C ASN A 187 6.88 18.05 -18.90
N GLN A 188 7.95 17.66 -19.61
CA GLN A 188 8.46 18.37 -20.80
C GLN A 188 7.45 18.33 -21.96
N SER A 189 6.76 17.20 -22.15
CA SER A 189 5.58 17.10 -23.03
C SER A 189 4.40 17.94 -22.53
N GLY A 190 4.46 18.49 -21.32
CA GLY A 190 3.50 19.47 -20.81
C GLY A 190 3.67 20.85 -21.45
N GLN A 191 4.76 21.12 -22.16
CA GLN A 191 4.81 22.24 -23.10
C GLN A 191 3.99 21.83 -24.34
N LEU A 192 3.03 22.66 -24.76
CA LEU A 192 2.28 22.45 -26.00
C LEU A 192 3.16 22.73 -27.24
N SER A 193 4.44 22.34 -27.21
CA SER A 193 5.43 22.58 -28.26
C SER A 193 5.07 21.89 -29.57
N MET A 194 4.36 20.75 -29.47
CA MET A 194 3.71 20.08 -30.62
C MET A 194 2.73 21.01 -31.37
N LEU A 195 2.25 22.08 -30.74
CA LEU A 195 1.37 23.09 -31.32
C LEU A 195 2.10 24.41 -31.67
N ASP A 196 3.43 24.43 -31.69
CA ASP A 196 4.21 25.64 -32.03
C ASP A 196 4.02 26.07 -33.49
N ASN A 197 3.86 25.11 -34.41
CA ASN A 197 3.63 25.35 -35.85
C ASN A 197 2.13 25.30 -36.23
N LEU A 198 1.23 25.38 -35.25
CA LEU A 198 -0.20 25.28 -35.50
C LEU A 198 -0.68 26.55 -36.23
N HIS A 199 -1.33 26.36 -37.37
CA HIS A 199 -2.05 27.44 -38.06
C HIS A 199 -3.55 27.33 -37.78
N ILE A 200 -4.24 28.46 -37.69
CA ILE A 200 -5.68 28.50 -37.35
C ILE A 200 -6.55 27.67 -38.30
N SER A 201 -6.21 27.61 -39.59
CA SER A 201 -6.93 26.81 -40.58
C SER A 201 -6.71 25.29 -40.44
N GLY A 202 -5.69 24.87 -39.70
CA GLY A 202 -5.35 23.47 -39.43
C GLY A 202 -5.97 22.92 -38.14
N LEU A 203 -6.79 23.72 -37.43
CA LEU A 203 -7.45 23.29 -36.21
C LEU A 203 -8.39 22.12 -36.48
N ASN A 204 -8.30 21.09 -35.63
CA ASN A 204 -9.09 19.88 -35.75
C ASN A 204 -9.39 19.34 -34.33
N PRO A 205 -10.34 18.39 -34.18
CA PRO A 205 -10.71 17.87 -32.87
C PRO A 205 -9.57 17.19 -32.09
N SER A 206 -8.54 16.64 -32.75
CA SER A 206 -7.42 16.00 -32.06
C SER A 206 -6.51 17.01 -31.34
N HIS A 207 -6.37 18.23 -31.88
CA HIS A 207 -5.72 19.34 -31.18
C HIS A 207 -6.47 19.70 -29.89
N PHE A 208 -7.80 19.79 -29.95
CA PHE A 208 -8.62 20.06 -28.76
C PHE A 208 -8.50 18.94 -27.72
N MET A 209 -8.58 17.67 -28.17
CA MET A 209 -8.39 16.50 -27.32
C MET A 209 -7.03 16.52 -26.61
N THR A 210 -5.97 16.90 -27.30
CA THR A 210 -4.62 17.00 -26.73
C THR A 210 -4.57 18.04 -25.62
N VAL A 211 -5.09 19.25 -25.86
CA VAL A 211 -5.16 20.30 -24.83
C VAL A 211 -6.08 19.91 -23.66
N LEU A 212 -7.18 19.21 -23.95
CA LEU A 212 -8.09 18.68 -22.93
C LEU A 212 -7.38 17.67 -22.03
N ARG A 213 -6.62 16.72 -22.59
CA ARG A 213 -5.82 15.76 -21.80
C ARG A 213 -4.83 16.46 -20.87
N HIS A 214 -4.12 17.50 -21.34
CA HIS A 214 -3.25 18.31 -20.49
C HIS A 214 -4.03 19.06 -19.40
N THR A 215 -5.23 19.53 -19.72
CA THR A 215 -6.12 20.22 -18.79
C THR A 215 -6.57 19.29 -17.67
N VAL A 216 -7.09 18.11 -18.00
CA VAL A 216 -7.48 17.09 -17.03
C VAL A 216 -6.29 16.69 -16.15
N LYS A 217 -5.11 16.45 -16.73
CA LYS A 217 -3.89 16.16 -15.95
C LYS A 217 -3.59 17.27 -14.94
N SER A 218 -3.66 18.53 -15.35
CA SER A 218 -3.38 19.66 -14.46
C SER A 218 -4.43 19.85 -13.36
N ILE A 219 -5.71 19.54 -13.65
CA ILE A 219 -6.78 19.52 -12.65
C ILE A 219 -6.48 18.46 -11.59
N ARG A 220 -6.13 17.23 -12.01
CA ARG A 220 -5.77 16.14 -11.09
C ARG A 220 -4.58 16.47 -10.20
N ILE A 221 -3.58 17.18 -10.73
CA ILE A 221 -2.43 17.66 -9.95
C ILE A 221 -2.89 18.67 -8.89
N PHE A 222 -3.71 19.65 -9.27
CA PHE A 222 -4.24 20.63 -8.32
C PHE A 222 -5.13 19.98 -7.26
N VAL A 223 -5.99 19.03 -7.62
CA VAL A 223 -6.84 18.29 -6.67
C VAL A 223 -6.00 17.54 -5.64
N ARG A 224 -4.89 16.92 -6.05
CA ARG A 224 -3.96 16.29 -5.09
C ARG A 224 -3.40 17.32 -4.12
N VAL A 225 -2.89 18.45 -4.61
CA VAL A 225 -2.38 19.53 -3.74
C VAL A 225 -3.48 20.02 -2.79
N LEU A 226 -4.71 20.22 -3.26
CA LEU A 226 -5.85 20.60 -2.44
C LEU A 226 -6.15 19.58 -1.33
N LEU A 227 -6.13 18.29 -1.66
CA LEU A 227 -6.34 17.21 -0.68
C LEU A 227 -5.22 17.15 0.37
N GLU A 228 -3.97 17.36 -0.03
CA GLU A 228 -2.84 17.39 0.92
C GLU A 228 -2.91 18.60 1.86
N GLU A 229 -3.32 19.78 1.37
CA GLU A 229 -3.57 20.95 2.23
C GLU A 229 -4.75 20.69 3.20
N MET A 230 -5.83 20.06 2.72
CA MET A 230 -6.97 19.68 3.58
C MET A 230 -6.57 18.70 4.68
N LYS A 231 -5.77 17.67 4.36
CA LYS A 231 -5.25 16.72 5.33
C LYS A 231 -4.35 17.42 6.35
N SER A 232 -3.49 18.33 5.89
CA SER A 232 -2.61 19.13 6.77
C SER A 232 -3.41 20.04 7.71
N ALA A 233 -4.58 20.50 7.28
CA ALA A 233 -5.54 21.25 8.08
C ALA A 233 -6.49 20.37 8.92
N ASN A 234 -6.25 19.05 9.01
CA ASN A 234 -7.08 18.07 9.73
C ASN A 234 -8.56 18.04 9.29
N TRP A 235 -8.84 18.24 8.00
CA TRP A 235 -10.19 18.08 7.47
C TRP A 235 -10.58 16.62 7.37
N ASP A 236 -11.85 16.33 7.67
CA ASP A 236 -12.46 15.05 7.36
C ASP A 236 -12.80 14.98 5.87
N ILE A 237 -11.90 14.36 5.10
CA ILE A 237 -12.02 14.19 3.65
C ILE A 237 -13.30 13.41 3.28
N ASP A 238 -13.73 12.48 4.12
CA ASP A 238 -14.92 11.66 3.87
C ASP A 238 -16.20 12.46 4.01
N ALA A 239 -16.27 13.27 5.08
CA ALA A 239 -17.38 14.19 5.27
C ALA A 239 -17.46 15.21 4.12
N VAL A 240 -16.31 15.69 3.65
CA VAL A 240 -16.26 16.66 2.53
C VAL A 240 -16.66 16.01 1.21
N ALA A 241 -16.18 14.81 0.90
CA ALA A 241 -16.60 14.07 -0.30
C ALA A 241 -18.12 13.84 -0.31
N LYS A 242 -18.71 13.43 0.82
CA LYS A 242 -20.17 13.28 0.99
C LYS A 242 -20.92 14.60 0.87
N ALA A 243 -20.33 15.72 1.28
CA ALA A 243 -20.92 17.04 1.14
C ALA A 243 -20.90 17.54 -0.31
N ILE A 244 -19.87 17.19 -1.08
CA ILE A 244 -19.76 17.54 -2.50
C ILE A 244 -20.74 16.71 -3.33
N GLU A 245 -20.68 15.38 -3.21
CA GLU A 245 -21.54 14.45 -3.94
C GLU A 245 -22.38 13.61 -2.96
N PRO A 246 -23.58 14.09 -2.56
CA PRO A 246 -24.41 13.40 -1.59
C PRO A 246 -24.99 12.09 -2.15
N CYS A 247 -25.17 11.12 -1.25
CA CYS A 247 -25.75 9.81 -1.56
C CYS A 247 -25.02 9.06 -2.69
N VAL A 248 -23.68 9.04 -2.62
CA VAL A 248 -22.81 8.23 -3.49
C VAL A 248 -22.09 7.17 -2.65
N VAL A 249 -22.13 5.93 -3.12
CA VAL A 249 -21.32 4.84 -2.59
C VAL A 249 -20.11 4.67 -3.50
N TYR A 250 -18.91 4.67 -2.93
CA TYR A 250 -17.67 4.48 -3.67
C TYR A 250 -17.24 3.01 -3.67
N TRP A 251 -16.71 2.52 -4.79
CA TRP A 251 -16.19 1.17 -4.95
C TRP A 251 -14.93 0.97 -4.11
N LYS A 252 -14.08 2.00 -4.08
CA LYS A 252 -12.84 2.07 -3.29
C LYS A 252 -12.81 3.37 -2.52
N ASP A 253 -12.11 3.36 -1.39
CA ASP A 253 -11.91 4.56 -0.57
C ASP A 253 -11.25 5.69 -1.38
N ASP A 254 -10.23 5.34 -2.18
CA ASP A 254 -9.51 6.26 -3.04
C ASP A 254 -10.39 6.94 -4.08
N HIS A 255 -11.53 6.37 -4.47
CA HIS A 255 -12.44 6.98 -5.46
C HIS A 255 -13.13 8.23 -4.94
N LYS A 256 -13.10 8.50 -3.63
CA LYS A 256 -13.59 9.75 -3.06
C LYS A 256 -12.88 10.98 -3.65
N CYS A 257 -11.63 10.83 -4.11
CA CYS A 257 -10.90 11.92 -4.78
C CYS A 257 -11.62 12.42 -6.04
N LEU A 258 -12.42 11.56 -6.70
CA LEU A 258 -13.18 11.92 -7.90
C LEU A 258 -14.29 12.93 -7.61
N ALA A 259 -14.82 13.00 -6.39
CA ALA A 259 -15.76 14.06 -6.01
C ALA A 259 -15.07 15.43 -5.99
N PHE A 260 -13.83 15.50 -5.52
CA PHE A 260 -13.05 16.74 -5.56
C PHE A 260 -12.68 17.12 -7.00
N GLU A 261 -12.36 16.15 -7.86
CA GLU A 261 -12.22 16.38 -9.30
C GLU A 261 -13.51 16.94 -9.91
N SER A 262 -14.67 16.35 -9.62
CA SER A 262 -16.00 16.86 -10.03
C SER A 262 -16.21 18.31 -9.58
N TYR A 263 -15.98 18.59 -8.29
CA TYR A 263 -16.10 19.93 -7.70
C TYR A 263 -15.24 20.96 -8.44
N VAL A 264 -13.95 20.67 -8.62
CA VAL A 264 -13.02 21.57 -9.32
C VAL A 264 -13.45 21.75 -10.77
N ASN A 265 -13.81 20.69 -11.48
CA ASN A 265 -14.29 20.77 -12.86
C ASN A 265 -15.55 21.65 -12.95
N LYS A 266 -16.54 21.45 -12.08
CA LYS A 266 -17.80 22.21 -12.07
C LYS A 266 -17.55 23.71 -11.92
N HIS A 267 -16.70 24.11 -10.96
CA HIS A 267 -16.38 25.52 -10.74
C HIS A 267 -15.48 26.11 -11.83
N MET A 268 -14.50 25.35 -12.31
CA MET A 268 -13.55 25.86 -13.28
C MET A 268 -14.12 25.93 -14.71
N PHE A 269 -15.00 25.00 -15.08
CA PHE A 269 -15.69 24.99 -16.37
C PHE A 269 -17.04 25.75 -16.36
N ASP A 270 -17.46 26.33 -15.23
CA ASP A 270 -18.66 27.17 -15.21
C ASP A 270 -18.55 28.25 -16.30
N TYR A 271 -19.62 28.44 -17.09
CA TYR A 271 -19.66 29.38 -18.22
C TYR A 271 -18.65 29.15 -19.36
N PHE A 272 -18.04 27.97 -19.49
CA PHE A 272 -17.12 27.66 -20.60
C PHE A 272 -17.73 27.90 -21.99
N GLY A 273 -19.04 27.70 -22.15
CA GLY A 273 -19.74 27.97 -23.42
C GLY A 273 -19.89 29.45 -23.80
N PHE A 274 -19.46 30.39 -22.95
CA PHE A 274 -19.61 31.84 -23.17
C PHE A 274 -18.25 32.53 -23.34
N PRO A 275 -18.15 33.57 -24.18
CA PRO A 275 -16.94 34.37 -24.33
C PRO A 275 -16.32 34.79 -22.99
N ASN A 276 -15.04 34.51 -22.80
CA ASN A 276 -14.29 34.84 -21.59
C ASN A 276 -14.94 34.37 -20.26
N PHE A 277 -15.70 33.27 -20.28
CA PHE A 277 -16.40 32.71 -19.10
C PHE A 277 -17.40 33.68 -18.44
N SER A 278 -17.98 34.61 -19.21
CA SER A 278 -18.94 35.59 -18.71
C SER A 278 -20.20 35.63 -19.59
N LYS A 279 -21.38 35.62 -18.97
CA LYS A 279 -22.63 35.97 -19.65
C LYS A 279 -22.64 37.49 -19.82
N GLN A 280 -22.28 37.98 -21.00
CA GLN A 280 -22.55 39.36 -21.37
C GLN A 280 -23.85 39.42 -22.19
N ASP A 281 -24.76 40.31 -21.81
CA ASP A 281 -26.00 40.62 -22.54
C ASP A 281 -25.72 41.62 -23.68
N GLY A 282 -24.70 41.34 -24.49
CA GLY A 282 -24.31 42.17 -25.63
C GLY A 282 -24.61 41.46 -26.95
N GLU A 283 -25.02 42.22 -27.97
CA GLU A 283 -25.24 41.68 -29.32
C GLU A 283 -24.00 40.92 -29.81
N PRO A 284 -24.18 39.77 -30.50
CA PRO A 284 -23.06 39.03 -31.06
C PRO A 284 -22.26 39.94 -31.98
N SER A 285 -20.93 39.98 -31.79
CA SER A 285 -20.06 40.80 -32.63
C SER A 285 -20.27 40.44 -34.11
N ALA A 286 -20.39 41.46 -34.97
CA ALA A 286 -20.70 41.27 -36.40
C ALA A 286 -19.60 40.49 -37.16
N ASP A 287 -18.39 40.33 -36.59
CA ASP A 287 -17.27 39.63 -37.21
C ASP A 287 -16.73 38.45 -36.36
N LYS A 288 -17.42 37.31 -36.47
CA LYS A 288 -17.00 36.03 -35.85
C LYS A 288 -15.61 35.57 -36.28
N LYS A 289 -15.16 35.89 -37.50
CA LYS A 289 -13.83 35.48 -37.98
C LYS A 289 -12.73 36.22 -37.23
N GLN A 290 -12.94 37.50 -36.95
CA GLN A 290 -12.00 38.26 -36.14
C GLN A 290 -11.98 37.76 -34.70
N GLU A 291 -13.13 37.40 -34.13
CA GLU A 291 -13.20 36.82 -32.79
C GLU A 291 -12.42 35.50 -32.69
N HIS A 292 -12.58 34.58 -33.64
CA HIS A 292 -11.81 33.33 -33.67
C HIS A 292 -10.30 33.57 -33.74
N ARG A 293 -9.85 34.53 -34.57
CA ARG A 293 -8.43 34.91 -34.66
C ARG A 293 -7.89 35.50 -33.35
N LEU A 294 -8.70 36.27 -32.62
CA LEU A 294 -8.30 36.85 -31.34
C LEU A 294 -8.08 35.77 -30.28
N TYR A 295 -8.97 34.79 -30.18
CA TYR A 295 -8.78 33.67 -29.25
C TYR A 295 -7.58 32.80 -29.64
N PHE A 296 -7.36 32.57 -30.93
CA PHE A 296 -6.18 31.83 -31.40
C PHE A 296 -4.88 32.55 -31.04
N ARG A 297 -4.84 33.87 -31.19
CA ARG A 297 -3.69 34.69 -30.75
C ARG A 297 -3.45 34.56 -29.25
N GLN A 298 -4.49 34.68 -28.43
CA GLN A 298 -4.37 34.52 -26.97
C GLN A 298 -3.85 33.13 -26.58
N PHE A 299 -4.28 32.09 -27.30
CA PHE A 299 -3.76 30.73 -27.14
C PHE A 299 -2.26 30.67 -27.42
N MET A 300 -1.82 31.21 -28.56
CA MET A 300 -0.41 31.19 -28.97
C MET A 300 0.49 32.01 -28.04
N GLU A 301 0.00 33.14 -27.51
CA GLU A 301 0.73 33.99 -26.57
C GLU A 301 0.97 33.29 -25.22
N LEU A 302 -0.04 32.58 -24.69
CA LEU A 302 0.03 32.01 -23.34
C LEU A 302 0.58 30.59 -23.29
N LYS A 303 0.49 29.78 -24.37
CA LYS A 303 0.81 28.34 -24.34
C LYS A 303 2.20 28.02 -23.79
N SER A 304 3.21 28.83 -24.13
CA SER A 304 4.62 28.58 -23.78
C SER A 304 5.11 29.36 -22.56
N VAL A 305 4.33 30.30 -22.03
CA VAL A 305 4.74 31.19 -20.92
C VAL A 305 4.31 30.62 -19.57
N LYS A 306 5.13 30.71 -18.53
CA LYS A 306 4.73 30.29 -17.18
C LYS A 306 3.59 31.18 -16.66
N PRO A 307 2.54 30.61 -16.02
CA PRO A 307 1.36 31.36 -15.63
C PRO A 307 1.68 32.52 -14.69
N MET A 308 2.49 32.30 -13.65
CA MET A 308 2.86 33.37 -12.70
C MET A 308 3.66 34.50 -13.35
N GLU A 309 4.60 34.18 -14.25
CA GLU A 309 5.35 35.18 -15.01
C GLU A 309 4.43 36.02 -15.88
N PHE A 310 3.46 35.39 -16.54
CA PHE A 310 2.47 36.08 -17.35
C PHE A 310 1.55 36.97 -16.51
N LEU A 311 1.06 36.48 -15.35
CA LEU A 311 0.18 37.21 -14.44
C LEU A 311 0.87 38.46 -13.87
N ASN A 312 2.14 38.35 -13.49
CA ASN A 312 2.92 39.47 -12.96
C ASN A 312 3.17 40.54 -14.04
N ARG A 313 3.41 40.14 -15.29
CA ARG A 313 3.58 41.08 -16.42
C ARG A 313 2.27 41.70 -16.89
N ASN A 314 1.16 40.96 -16.81
CA ASN A 314 -0.13 41.33 -17.38
C ASN A 314 -1.29 41.22 -16.37
N PRO A 315 -1.26 41.96 -15.25
CA PRO A 315 -2.22 41.80 -14.15
C PRO A 315 -3.67 42.13 -14.55
N ASN A 316 -3.89 42.91 -15.60
CA ASN A 316 -5.22 43.32 -16.07
C ASN A 316 -5.73 42.54 -17.29
N SER A 317 -4.98 41.51 -17.73
CA SER A 317 -5.38 40.66 -18.87
C SER A 317 -6.68 39.89 -18.61
N LYS A 318 -7.34 39.43 -19.68
CA LYS A 318 -8.54 38.59 -19.57
C LYS A 318 -8.27 37.29 -18.79
N PHE A 319 -7.09 36.70 -19.00
CA PHE A 319 -6.62 35.55 -18.23
C PHE A 319 -6.45 35.87 -16.74
N ALA A 320 -5.84 37.02 -16.41
CA ALA A 320 -5.68 37.45 -15.01
C ALA A 320 -7.04 37.68 -14.32
N LYS A 321 -8.02 38.25 -15.02
CA LYS A 321 -9.40 38.39 -14.53
C LYS A 321 -10.07 37.03 -14.31
N PHE A 322 -9.90 36.10 -15.26
CA PHE A 322 -10.37 34.72 -15.13
C PHE A 322 -9.78 34.03 -13.89
N CYS A 323 -8.47 34.11 -13.66
CA CYS A 323 -7.81 33.53 -12.49
C CYS A 323 -8.39 34.05 -11.17
N ARG A 324 -8.60 35.37 -11.04
CA ARG A 324 -9.20 35.98 -9.84
C ARG A 324 -10.61 35.45 -9.60
N ILE A 325 -11.48 35.53 -10.61
CA ILE A 325 -12.88 35.11 -10.49
C ILE A 325 -12.97 33.63 -10.12
N LYS A 326 -12.20 32.78 -10.80
CA LYS A 326 -12.23 31.33 -10.60
C LYS A 326 -11.64 30.93 -9.25
N TYR A 327 -10.55 31.55 -8.80
CA TYR A 327 -10.00 31.29 -7.47
C TYR A 327 -11.02 31.63 -6.38
N LEU A 328 -11.59 32.83 -6.44
CA LEU A 328 -12.54 33.32 -5.44
C LEU A 328 -13.85 32.53 -5.39
N ARG A 329 -14.24 31.89 -6.52
CA ARG A 329 -15.38 30.97 -6.60
C ARG A 329 -15.04 29.56 -6.12
N LEU A 330 -13.89 29.04 -6.50
CA LEU A 330 -13.48 27.67 -6.18
C LEU A 330 -13.10 27.53 -4.70
N ILE A 331 -12.35 28.49 -4.17
CA ILE A 331 -11.87 28.52 -2.79
C ILE A 331 -12.73 29.51 -2.00
N THR A 332 -13.69 28.96 -1.25
CA THR A 332 -14.59 29.78 -0.41
C THR A 332 -13.82 30.45 0.73
N PRO A 333 -14.30 31.58 1.29
CA PRO A 333 -13.62 32.22 2.43
C PRO A 333 -13.42 31.26 3.62
N LYS A 334 -14.41 30.43 3.91
CA LYS A 334 -14.32 29.41 4.97
C LYS A 334 -13.24 28.38 4.68
N MET A 335 -13.16 27.91 3.43
CA MET A 335 -12.14 26.97 2.99
C MET A 335 -10.73 27.57 3.11
N GLU A 336 -10.52 28.78 2.59
CA GLU A 336 -9.23 29.48 2.63
C GLU A 336 -8.74 29.70 4.07
N SER A 337 -9.63 30.19 4.94
CA SER A 337 -9.31 30.43 6.35
C SER A 337 -8.91 29.16 7.09
N LEU A 338 -9.49 28.02 6.73
CA LEU A 338 -9.20 26.74 7.36
C LEU A 338 -7.94 26.08 6.78
N LEU A 339 -7.66 26.25 5.48
CA LEU A 339 -6.45 25.73 4.83
C LEU A 339 -5.20 26.51 5.27
N PHE A 340 -5.28 27.84 5.31
CA PHE A 340 -4.10 28.71 5.50
C PHE A 340 -4.10 29.48 6.82
N GLY A 341 -5.18 29.41 7.61
CA GLY A 341 -5.32 30.20 8.84
C GLY A 341 -5.57 31.70 8.61
N ASN A 342 -5.73 32.15 7.37
CA ASN A 342 -5.94 33.55 7.00
C ASN A 342 -6.63 33.68 5.63
N LEU A 343 -6.95 34.91 5.22
CA LEU A 343 -7.56 35.25 3.92
C LEU A 343 -6.60 36.03 3.00
N SER A 344 -5.30 35.80 3.12
CA SER A 344 -4.27 36.57 2.42
C SER A 344 -4.40 36.49 0.91
N HIS A 345 -4.71 35.32 0.35
CA HIS A 345 -4.85 35.16 -1.09
C HIS A 345 -6.04 35.98 -1.61
N ARG A 346 -7.20 35.86 -0.97
CA ARG A 346 -8.40 36.63 -1.32
C ARG A 346 -8.18 38.13 -1.21
N ASN A 347 -7.51 38.59 -0.15
CA ASN A 347 -7.22 40.01 0.03
C ASN A 347 -6.33 40.56 -1.11
N LEU A 348 -5.28 39.81 -1.49
CA LEU A 348 -4.42 40.16 -2.62
C LEU A 348 -5.19 40.19 -3.95
N LEU A 349 -6.01 39.16 -4.20
CA LEU A 349 -6.77 39.05 -5.45
C LEU A 349 -7.85 40.14 -5.59
N ASN A 350 -8.48 40.54 -4.48
CA ASN A 350 -9.44 41.64 -4.45
C ASN A 350 -8.78 43.01 -4.61
N GLY A 351 -7.53 43.17 -4.13
CA GLY A 351 -6.75 44.40 -4.29
C GLY A 351 -6.33 44.71 -5.74
N GLY A 352 -6.54 43.78 -6.67
CA GLY A 352 -6.46 44.01 -8.12
C GLY A 352 -5.06 44.05 -8.73
N GLY A 353 -4.00 44.24 -7.92
CA GLY A 353 -2.63 44.39 -8.42
C GLY A 353 -1.77 43.13 -8.40
N GLU A 354 -1.94 42.25 -7.41
CA GLU A 354 -0.97 41.19 -7.10
C GLU A 354 -1.60 39.80 -7.06
N PHE A 355 -0.75 38.78 -7.26
CA PHE A 355 -1.12 37.37 -7.19
C PHE A 355 -0.32 36.67 -6.09
N PRO A 356 -0.93 35.75 -5.33
CA PRO A 356 -0.20 35.00 -4.31
C PRO A 356 0.93 34.17 -4.92
N SER A 357 2.10 34.18 -4.28
CA SER A 357 3.29 33.43 -4.71
C SER A 357 3.42 32.05 -4.04
N THR A 358 2.39 31.60 -3.32
CA THR A 358 2.39 30.32 -2.61
C THR A 358 2.38 29.13 -3.58
N SER A 359 2.94 28.00 -3.16
CA SER A 359 2.95 26.74 -3.94
C SER A 359 1.54 26.31 -4.38
N PHE A 360 0.57 26.48 -3.49
CA PHE A 360 -0.84 26.24 -3.76
C PHE A 360 -1.36 27.11 -4.92
N PHE A 361 -1.12 28.42 -4.86
CA PHE A 361 -1.56 29.33 -5.92
C PHE A 361 -0.80 29.11 -7.23
N VAL A 362 0.49 28.80 -7.18
CA VAL A 362 1.28 28.43 -8.37
C VAL A 362 0.64 27.24 -9.07
N THR A 363 0.28 26.19 -8.32
CA THR A 363 -0.39 24.99 -8.86
C THR A 363 -1.78 25.32 -9.41
N PHE A 364 -2.57 26.13 -8.69
CA PHE A 364 -3.84 26.64 -9.18
C PHE A 364 -3.69 27.40 -10.50
N SER A 365 -2.70 28.29 -10.59
CA SER A 365 -2.48 29.14 -11.76
C SER A 365 -2.12 28.32 -13.00
N GLU A 366 -1.41 27.20 -12.83
CA GLU A 366 -1.10 26.26 -13.91
C GLU A 366 -2.38 25.56 -14.40
N MET A 367 -3.22 25.05 -13.49
CA MET A 367 -4.53 24.49 -13.84
C MET A 367 -5.41 25.52 -14.56
N ALA A 368 -5.52 26.73 -14.01
CA ALA A 368 -6.30 27.82 -14.59
C ALA A 368 -5.79 28.17 -16.00
N LYS A 369 -4.48 28.23 -16.22
CA LYS A 369 -3.88 28.41 -17.54
C LYS A 369 -4.32 27.32 -18.52
N ARG A 370 -4.28 26.04 -18.14
CA ARG A 370 -4.68 24.95 -19.04
C ARG A 370 -6.15 25.06 -19.46
N ILE A 371 -7.03 25.38 -18.53
CA ILE A 371 -8.46 25.56 -18.80
C ILE A 371 -8.69 26.80 -19.68
N TRP A 372 -7.98 27.90 -19.43
CA TRP A 372 -8.04 29.09 -20.27
C TRP A 372 -7.56 28.81 -21.71
N LEU A 373 -6.46 28.07 -21.87
CA LEU A 373 -5.97 27.67 -23.19
C LEU A 373 -6.97 26.76 -23.92
N LEU A 374 -7.60 25.81 -23.22
CA LEU A 374 -8.64 24.98 -23.80
C LEU A 374 -9.84 25.81 -24.28
N HIS A 375 -10.22 26.83 -23.51
CA HIS A 375 -11.26 27.80 -23.87
C HIS A 375 -10.89 28.62 -25.11
N CYS A 376 -9.71 29.24 -25.11
CA CYS A 376 -9.21 29.97 -26.28
C CYS A 376 -9.19 29.09 -27.52
N LEU A 377 -8.71 27.84 -27.40
CA LEU A 377 -8.70 26.90 -28.51
C LEU A 377 -10.12 26.58 -28.98
N GLY A 378 -11.05 26.29 -28.06
CA GLY A 378 -12.46 26.04 -28.36
C GLY A 378 -13.14 27.16 -29.14
N PHE A 379 -12.86 28.42 -28.77
CA PHE A 379 -13.38 29.61 -29.46
C PHE A 379 -12.59 29.99 -30.73
N SER A 380 -11.47 29.32 -31.01
CA SER A 380 -10.72 29.50 -32.26
C SER A 380 -11.28 28.65 -33.41
N PHE A 381 -12.07 27.62 -33.11
CA PHE A 381 -12.71 26.79 -34.13
C PHE A 381 -13.79 27.57 -34.88
N GLU A 382 -13.90 27.33 -36.20
CA GLU A 382 -14.99 27.88 -37.00
C GLU A 382 -16.36 27.33 -36.58
N ARG A 383 -16.38 26.07 -36.11
CA ARG A 383 -17.58 25.40 -35.61
C ARG A 383 -17.66 25.54 -34.09
N LYS A 384 -18.86 25.75 -33.57
CA LYS A 384 -19.10 25.93 -32.13
C LYS A 384 -18.68 24.66 -31.37
N VAL A 385 -17.75 24.82 -30.44
CA VAL A 385 -17.47 23.83 -29.40
C VAL A 385 -18.51 23.99 -28.29
N SER A 386 -19.17 22.89 -27.94
CA SER A 386 -20.13 22.86 -26.84
C SER A 386 -19.65 21.91 -25.75
N ILE A 387 -19.91 22.28 -24.51
CA ILE A 387 -19.60 21.49 -23.31
C ILE A 387 -20.88 20.84 -22.82
N PHE A 388 -20.81 19.60 -22.35
CA PHE A 388 -21.95 18.91 -21.74
C PHE A 388 -21.51 18.13 -20.49
N GLN A 389 -22.45 17.94 -19.57
CA GLN A 389 -22.33 17.10 -18.39
C GLN A 389 -23.59 16.27 -18.29
N VAL A 390 -23.50 15.10 -17.66
CA VAL A 390 -24.64 14.21 -17.47
C VAL A 390 -25.13 14.32 -16.02
N GLU A 391 -26.44 14.26 -15.86
CA GLU A 391 -27.08 14.38 -14.56
C GLU A 391 -27.00 13.06 -13.77
N LYS A 392 -27.07 13.16 -12.45
CA LYS A 392 -27.17 12.01 -11.56
C LYS A 392 -28.41 11.18 -11.92
N GLY A 393 -28.26 9.86 -11.98
CA GLY A 393 -29.33 8.93 -12.31
C GLY A 393 -29.52 8.67 -13.81
N CYS A 394 -28.81 9.38 -14.69
CA CYS A 394 -28.84 9.10 -16.12
C CYS A 394 -28.28 7.70 -16.41
N ARG A 395 -28.87 7.02 -17.40
CA ARG A 395 -28.34 5.73 -17.89
C ARG A 395 -26.97 5.94 -18.52
N PHE A 396 -26.02 5.09 -18.16
CA PHE A 396 -24.70 5.08 -18.76
C PHE A 396 -24.78 4.73 -20.26
N SER A 397 -23.97 5.44 -21.05
CA SER A 397 -23.88 5.24 -22.50
C SER A 397 -22.43 5.36 -22.93
N GLU A 398 -21.81 4.24 -23.31
CA GLU A 398 -20.44 4.18 -23.81
C GLU A 398 -20.17 5.13 -24.98
N VAL A 399 -21.18 5.48 -25.77
CA VAL A 399 -21.04 6.44 -26.89
C VAL A 399 -20.67 7.86 -26.41
N TYR A 400 -21.15 8.29 -25.24
CA TYR A 400 -21.01 9.66 -24.74
C TYR A 400 -20.24 9.75 -23.43
N MET A 401 -19.98 8.61 -22.79
CA MET A 401 -19.48 8.52 -21.42
C MET A 401 -18.34 7.51 -21.31
N ASP A 402 -17.33 7.85 -20.51
CA ASP A 402 -16.17 7.06 -20.15
C ASP A 402 -16.21 6.79 -18.63
N CYS A 403 -16.20 5.52 -18.21
CA CYS A 403 -16.36 5.14 -16.81
C CYS A 403 -15.00 5.07 -16.11
N LEU A 404 -14.79 5.87 -15.06
CA LEU A 404 -13.51 5.87 -14.33
C LEU A 404 -13.33 4.71 -13.34
N ALA A 405 -14.37 3.89 -13.14
CA ALA A 405 -14.35 2.69 -12.30
C ALA A 405 -14.72 1.46 -13.12
N GLU A 406 -14.23 1.40 -14.37
CA GLU A 406 -14.60 0.37 -15.34
C GLU A 406 -14.18 -1.04 -14.88
N GLU A 407 -12.97 -1.19 -14.31
CA GLU A 407 -12.50 -2.49 -13.80
C GLU A 407 -13.43 -3.03 -12.71
N GLU A 408 -13.78 -2.21 -11.71
CA GLU A 408 -14.69 -2.63 -10.63
C GLU A 408 -16.12 -2.81 -11.11
N PHE A 409 -16.53 -2.06 -12.12
CA PHE A 409 -17.84 -2.17 -12.73
C PHE A 409 -18.00 -3.48 -13.51
N LEU A 410 -16.98 -3.89 -14.27
CA LEU A 410 -16.98 -5.13 -15.05
C LEU A 410 -16.82 -6.37 -14.18
N ASP A 411 -15.94 -6.34 -13.17
CA ASP A 411 -15.71 -7.48 -12.27
C ASP A 411 -16.96 -7.88 -11.47
N ASN A 412 -17.82 -6.91 -11.18
CA ASN A 412 -18.96 -7.14 -10.28
C ASN A 412 -20.19 -7.74 -10.94
N ASN A 413 -20.27 -7.89 -12.29
CA ASN A 413 -21.21 -8.65 -13.16
C ASN A 413 -22.72 -8.79 -12.78
N ARG A 414 -23.18 -8.26 -11.65
CA ARG A 414 -24.54 -8.25 -11.12
C ARG A 414 -25.27 -6.95 -11.46
N ILE A 415 -24.56 -5.97 -12.02
CA ILE A 415 -25.13 -4.68 -12.44
C ILE A 415 -25.59 -4.71 -13.90
N MET A 416 -25.17 -5.68 -14.72
CA MET A 416 -25.61 -5.75 -16.12
C MET A 416 -27.11 -6.04 -16.30
N GLU A 417 -27.78 -6.60 -15.29
CA GLU A 417 -29.25 -6.77 -15.30
C GLU A 417 -30.00 -5.46 -14.97
N SER A 418 -29.33 -4.47 -14.40
CA SER A 418 -29.91 -3.18 -14.00
C SER A 418 -29.18 -2.04 -14.70
N ASN A 419 -29.77 -1.48 -15.76
CA ASN A 419 -29.29 -0.29 -16.49
C ASN A 419 -28.40 0.64 -15.63
N PRO A 420 -27.05 0.58 -15.73
CA PRO A 420 -26.17 1.26 -14.81
C PRO A 420 -26.39 2.78 -14.86
N GLN A 421 -26.51 3.38 -13.68
CA GLN A 421 -26.81 4.81 -13.53
C GLN A 421 -25.57 5.59 -13.12
N VAL A 422 -25.38 6.72 -13.78
CA VAL A 422 -24.30 7.65 -13.45
C VAL A 422 -24.58 8.28 -12.09
N ALA A 423 -23.58 8.23 -11.20
CA ALA A 423 -23.65 8.92 -9.92
C ALA A 423 -23.39 10.43 -10.09
N PHE A 424 -22.29 10.78 -10.78
CA PHE A 424 -21.94 12.15 -11.10
C PHE A 424 -20.93 12.21 -12.26
N THR A 425 -20.84 13.39 -12.91
CA THR A 425 -19.83 13.67 -13.93
C THR A 425 -18.54 14.15 -13.26
N VAL A 426 -17.41 13.48 -13.52
CA VAL A 426 -16.10 13.88 -13.00
C VAL A 426 -15.45 14.93 -13.91
N VAL A 427 -15.44 14.68 -15.22
CA VAL A 427 -14.90 15.59 -16.24
C VAL A 427 -15.97 15.83 -17.31
N PRO A 428 -16.24 17.09 -17.70
CA PRO A 428 -17.23 17.37 -18.74
C PRO A 428 -16.83 16.81 -20.10
N GLY A 429 -17.84 16.47 -20.90
CA GLY A 429 -17.69 16.08 -22.29
C GLY A 429 -17.78 17.29 -23.22
N PHE A 430 -17.33 17.09 -24.47
CA PHE A 430 -17.34 18.17 -25.48
C PHE A 430 -17.87 17.66 -26.81
N LYS A 431 -18.61 18.52 -27.51
CA LYS A 431 -19.05 18.28 -28.88
C LYS A 431 -18.47 19.35 -29.80
N ILE A 432 -17.71 18.90 -30.78
CA ILE A 432 -17.04 19.72 -31.80
C ILE A 432 -17.56 19.24 -33.15
N ASP A 433 -18.48 20.01 -33.74
CA ASP A 433 -19.19 19.61 -34.95
C ASP A 433 -19.86 18.21 -34.82
N LYS A 434 -19.36 17.20 -35.52
CA LYS A 434 -19.82 15.80 -35.45
C LYS A 434 -19.02 14.93 -34.48
N THR A 435 -17.90 15.42 -33.98
CA THR A 435 -17.04 14.68 -33.05
C THR A 435 -17.51 14.89 -31.62
N ILE A 436 -17.74 13.77 -30.92
CA ILE A 436 -18.04 13.75 -29.50
C ILE A 436 -16.78 13.32 -28.76
N ILE A 437 -16.44 14.07 -27.74
CA ILE A 437 -15.46 13.73 -26.72
C ILE A 437 -16.28 13.36 -25.49
N GLN A 438 -16.16 12.10 -25.06
CA GLN A 438 -16.93 11.56 -23.95
C GLN A 438 -16.68 12.36 -22.67
N CYS A 439 -17.71 12.50 -21.84
CA CYS A 439 -17.53 12.94 -20.46
C CYS A 439 -16.99 11.77 -19.63
N GLN A 440 -16.19 12.07 -18.60
CA GLN A 440 -15.76 11.05 -17.64
C GLN A 440 -16.73 11.01 -16.48
N VAL A 441 -17.27 9.84 -16.17
CA VAL A 441 -18.34 9.65 -15.19
C VAL A 441 -17.95 8.63 -14.14
N TYR A 442 -18.58 8.76 -12.98
CA TYR A 442 -18.49 7.77 -11.93
C TYR A 442 -19.82 7.01 -11.81
N ILE A 443 -19.75 5.68 -11.75
CA ILE A 443 -20.91 4.80 -11.55
C ILE A 443 -20.78 4.21 -10.15
N SER A 444 -21.83 4.36 -9.35
CA SER A 444 -21.89 3.86 -7.97
C SER A 444 -22.44 2.42 -7.96
N PRO A 445 -22.04 1.56 -7.00
CA PRO A 445 -22.71 0.29 -6.77
C PRO A 445 -24.20 0.50 -6.51
N VAL A 446 -25.06 -0.34 -7.08
CA VAL A 446 -26.48 -0.36 -6.73
C VAL A 446 -26.60 -0.87 -5.29
N VAL A 447 -27.10 -0.04 -4.37
CA VAL A 447 -27.55 -0.53 -3.07
C VAL A 447 -28.83 -1.31 -3.33
N GLY A 448 -28.76 -2.63 -3.26
CA GLY A 448 -29.95 -3.46 -3.32
C GLY A 448 -30.89 -3.04 -2.19
N ASN A 449 -32.00 -2.40 -2.54
CA ASN A 449 -33.14 -2.28 -1.63
C ASN A 449 -33.71 -3.69 -1.44
N HIS A 450 -33.09 -4.49 -0.59
CA HIS A 450 -33.83 -5.52 0.14
C HIS A 450 -34.69 -4.79 1.17
N LEU A 451 -35.80 -4.22 0.69
CA LEU A 451 -36.98 -4.06 1.52
C LEU A 451 -37.40 -5.48 1.88
N ASP A 452 -37.06 -5.89 3.10
CA ASP A 452 -37.55 -7.11 3.71
C ASP A 452 -39.09 -6.99 3.79
N PRO A 453 -39.88 -7.81 3.07
CA PRO A 453 -41.34 -7.69 3.03
C PRO A 453 -42.02 -8.14 4.33
N HIS A 454 -41.28 -8.29 5.43
CA HIS A 454 -41.80 -8.77 6.71
C HIS A 454 -41.84 -7.72 7.83
N ILE A 455 -41.63 -6.44 7.55
CA ILE A 455 -41.89 -5.36 8.51
C ILE A 455 -43.08 -4.53 8.02
N LEU A 456 -44.26 -5.13 8.04
CA LEU A 456 -45.57 -4.49 8.15
C LEU A 456 -46.60 -5.62 8.31
N ASN A 457 -46.78 -6.06 9.55
CA ASN A 457 -48.02 -6.64 10.06
C ASN A 457 -48.22 -6.15 11.49
#